data_AF-A0A973PLU7-F1
#
_entry.id   AF-A0A973PLU7-F1
#
_cell.length_a   1.000
_cell.length_b   1.000
_cell.length_c   1.000
_cell.angle_alpha   90.00
_cell.angle_beta   90.00
_cell.angle_gamma   90.00
#
_symmetry.space_group_name_H-M   'P 1'
#
loop_
_entity.id
_entity.type
_entity.pdbx_description
1 polymer ?
#
loop_
_entity_poly.entity_id
_entity_poly.type
_entity_poly.pdbx_seq_one_letter_code
_entity_poly.pdbx_strand_id
1 'polypeptide(L)' 'VHVRLTWRDDALDVEITDDGHGGPGDDEGGHGLAGMRERVAVAGGSLVAGPGGTGFRVAASLPLAGPSVD' A
#
# COMPACT_ATOMS: atom_id res chain seq x y z
N VAL A 1 -8.93 -1.96 11.85
CA VAL A 1 -8.48 -1.55 10.50
C VAL A 1 -9.00 -0.15 10.19
N HIS A 2 -8.12 0.76 9.82
CA HIS A 2 -8.41 2.12 9.42
C HIS A 2 -7.87 2.37 8.01
N VAL A 3 -8.63 3.11 7.21
CA VAL A 3 -8.23 3.54 5.87
C VAL A 3 -8.26 5.05 5.82
N ARG A 4 -7.16 5.65 5.36
CA ARG A 4 -7.02 7.08 5.14
C ARG A 4 -6.67 7.32 3.69
N LEU A 5 -7.39 8.25 3.08
CA LEU A 5 -7.12 8.75 1.74
C LEU A 5 -6.73 10.22 1.87
N THR A 6 -5.66 10.62 1.19
CA THR A 6 -5.23 12.01 1.12
C THR A 6 -5.01 12.36 -0.34
N TRP A 7 -5.84 13.28 -0.84
CA TRP A 7 -5.68 13.84 -2.18
C TRP A 7 -4.68 14.99 -2.10
N ARG A 8 -3.64 14.88 -2.91
CA ARG A 8 -2.74 15.98 -3.26
C ARG A 8 -3.07 16.44 -4.68
N ASP A 9 -2.46 17.54 -5.11
CA ASP A 9 -2.68 18.08 -6.45
C ASP A 9 -2.23 17.09 -7.55
N ASP A 10 -1.22 16.25 -7.26
CA ASP A 10 -0.58 15.35 -8.23
C ASP A 10 -0.74 13.86 -7.90
N ALA A 11 -1.26 13.51 -6.73
CA ALA A 11 -1.27 12.14 -6.23
C ALA A 11 -2.43 11.85 -5.26
N LEU A 12 -2.81 10.58 -5.19
CA LEU A 12 -3.61 10.00 -4.13
C LEU A 12 -2.71 9.18 -3.20
N ASP A 13 -2.58 9.60 -1.96
CA ASP A 13 -1.98 8.79 -0.91
C ASP A 13 -3.05 7.92 -0.24
N VAL A 14 -2.77 6.63 -0.12
CA VAL A 14 -3.61 5.62 0.53
C VAL A 14 -2.83 5.03 1.70
N GLU A 15 -3.38 5.13 2.90
CA GLU A 15 -2.82 4.49 4.09
C GLU A 15 -3.85 3.55 4.70
N ILE A 16 -3.44 2.31 4.94
CA ILE A 16 -4.22 1.27 5.62
C ILE A 16 -3.42 0.85 6.84
N THR A 17 -4.03 0.94 8.02
CA THR A 17 -3.43 0.49 9.27
C THR A 17 -4.36 -0.45 10.02
N ASP A 18 -3.82 -1.45 10.66
CA ASP A 18 -4.52 -2.24 11.66
C ASP A 18 -3.72 -2.30 12.95
N ASP A 19 -4.42 -2.53 14.05
CA ASP A 19 -3.91 -2.69 15.41
C ASP A 19 -3.85 -4.17 15.81
N GLY A 20 -3.95 -5.07 14.83
CA GLY A 20 -3.89 -6.51 15.04
C GLY A 20 -2.49 -6.96 15.42
N HIS A 21 -2.41 -7.92 16.33
CA HIS A 21 -1.15 -8.57 16.68
C HIS A 21 -1.01 -9.71 15.69
N GLY A 22 -0.27 -9.51 14.60
CA GLY A 22 -0.07 -10.53 13.56
C GLY A 22 0.14 -11.91 14.20
N GLY A 23 -0.74 -12.86 13.90
CA GLY A 23 -0.62 -14.22 14.41
C GLY A 23 0.66 -14.88 13.90
N PRO A 24 1.09 -16.03 14.47
CA PRO A 24 2.16 -16.82 13.87
C PRO A 24 1.76 -17.10 12.43
N GLY A 25 2.42 -16.44 11.49
CA GLY A 25 2.15 -16.60 10.08
C GLY A 25 2.65 -17.98 9.71
N ASP A 26 1.79 -18.79 9.11
CA ASP A 26 2.27 -19.85 8.25
C ASP A 26 3.13 -19.14 7.19
N ASP A 27 4.46 -19.38 7.20
CA ASP A 27 5.46 -18.76 6.32
C ASP A 27 5.22 -19.09 4.82
N GLU A 28 4.05 -19.61 4.44
CA GLU A 28 3.57 -19.68 3.07
C GLU A 28 3.11 -18.28 2.62
N GLY A 29 4.10 -17.49 2.21
CA GLY A 29 3.97 -16.13 1.70
C GLY A 29 2.78 -15.92 0.77
N GLY A 30 1.79 -15.15 1.24
CA GLY A 30 0.69 -14.69 0.42
C GLY A 30 1.14 -13.69 -0.66
N HIS A 31 0.58 -13.81 -1.87
CA HIS A 31 0.91 -12.94 -3.00
C HIS A 31 0.29 -11.55 -2.95
N GLY A 32 -0.47 -11.22 -1.88
CA GLY A 32 -1.20 -9.95 -1.77
C GLY A 32 -0.29 -8.74 -1.83
N LEU A 33 0.78 -8.71 -1.02
CA LEU A 33 1.74 -7.60 -0.99
C LEU A 33 2.57 -7.50 -2.28
N ALA A 34 2.97 -8.63 -2.86
CA ALA A 34 3.67 -8.66 -4.14
C ALA A 34 2.80 -8.08 -5.27
N GLY A 35 1.58 -8.58 -5.42
CA GLY A 35 0.65 -8.08 -6.45
C GLY A 35 0.24 -6.62 -6.22
N MET A 36 0.15 -6.15 -4.98
CA MET A 36 -0.08 -4.73 -4.71
C MET A 36 1.12 -3.87 -5.14
N ARG A 37 2.36 -4.28 -4.85
CA ARG A 37 3.56 -3.56 -5.31
C ARG A 37 3.62 -3.49 -6.83
N GLU A 38 3.34 -4.59 -7.52
CA GLU A 38 3.30 -4.65 -8.98
C GLU A 38 2.27 -3.67 -9.55
N ARG A 39 1.02 -3.71 -9.05
CA ARG A 39 -0.05 -2.81 -9.53
C ARG A 39 0.25 -1.34 -9.27
N VAL A 40 0.80 -1.01 -8.10
CA VAL A 40 1.20 0.36 -7.77
C VAL A 40 2.34 0.82 -8.67
N ALA A 41 3.34 -0.03 -8.93
CA ALA A 41 4.44 0.29 -9.83
C ALA A 41 3.97 0.51 -11.28
N VAL A 42 3.04 -0.31 -11.78
CA VAL A 42 2.42 -0.12 -13.12
C VAL A 42 1.73 1.24 -13.24
N ALA A 43 1.14 1.74 -12.15
CA ALA A 43 0.54 3.06 -12.11
C ALA A 43 1.56 4.22 -11.93
N GLY A 44 2.86 3.94 -11.92
CA GLY A 44 3.91 4.94 -11.63
C GLY A 44 3.99 5.36 -10.17
N GLY A 45 3.37 4.60 -9.27
CA GLY A 45 3.32 4.88 -7.83
C GLY A 45 4.40 4.16 -7.02
N SER A 46 4.31 4.29 -5.71
CA SER A 46 5.15 3.58 -4.74
C SER A 46 4.33 2.99 -3.60
N LEU A 47 4.78 1.86 -3.03
CA LEU A 47 4.12 1.20 -1.91
C LEU A 47 5.15 0.70 -0.89
N VAL A 48 4.92 1.00 0.38
CA VAL A 48 5.63 0.45 1.53
C VAL A 48 4.65 -0.29 2.41
N ALA A 49 5.06 -1.47 2.88
CA ALA A 49 4.24 -2.31 3.74
C ALA A 49 5.12 -2.98 4.80
N GLY A 50 4.66 -2.97 6.05
CA GLY A 50 5.38 -3.57 7.17
C GLY A 50 4.70 -3.29 8.51
N PRO A 51 5.29 -3.76 9.62
CA PRO A 51 4.84 -3.45 10.96
C PRO A 51 4.75 -1.92 11.21
N GLY A 52 3.72 -1.48 11.92
CA GLY A 52 3.50 -0.07 12.28
C GLY A 52 2.69 0.05 13.57
N GLY A 53 3.27 0.70 14.59
CA GLY A 53 2.64 0.78 15.91
C GLY A 53 2.45 -0.60 16.53
N THR A 54 1.23 -0.92 16.96
CA THR A 54 0.86 -2.22 17.52
C THR A 54 0.40 -3.25 16.48
N GLY A 55 0.35 -2.89 15.18
CA GLY A 55 -0.07 -3.80 14.12
C GLY A 55 0.66 -3.58 12.80
N PHE A 56 -0.05 -3.61 11.69
CA PHE A 56 0.53 -3.54 10.34
C PHE A 56 0.08 -2.28 9.59
N ARG A 57 0.96 -1.77 8.72
CA ARG A 57 0.71 -0.59 7.88
C ARG A 57 1.05 -0.88 6.43
N VAL A 58 0.14 -0.49 5.54
CA VAL A 58 0.37 -0.38 4.10
C VAL A 58 0.18 1.08 3.70
N ALA A 59 1.16 1.68 3.05
CA ALA A 59 1.10 3.04 2.54
C ALA A 59 1.47 3.05 1.06
N ALA A 60 0.63 3.64 0.23
CA ALA A 60 0.85 3.79 -1.20
C ALA A 60 0.63 5.23 -1.65
N SER A 61 1.41 5.68 -2.63
CA SER A 61 1.24 6.95 -3.34
C SER A 61 1.00 6.64 -4.81
N LEU A 62 -0.12 7.12 -5.36
CA LEU A 62 -0.54 6.90 -6.74
C LEU A 62 -0.63 8.25 -7.49
N PRO A 63 0.08 8.46 -8.60
CA PRO A 63 -0.09 9.67 -9.41
C PRO A 63 -1.53 9.83 -9.94
N LEU A 64 -2.04 11.05 -9.98
CA LEU A 64 -3.38 11.36 -10.51
C LEU A 64 -3.38 11.61 -12.03
N ALA A 65 -2.27 12.08 -12.58
CA ALA A 65 -2.02 11.99 -14.01
C ALA A 65 -1.52 10.57 -14.29
N GLY A 66 -2.28 9.81 -15.08
CA GLY A 66 -1.87 8.48 -15.50
C GLY A 66 -0.50 8.53 -16.21
N PRO A 67 0.22 7.41 -16.28
CA PRO A 67 1.48 7.37 -17.02
C PRO A 67 1.21 7.86 -18.45
N SER A 68 2.01 8.84 -18.89
CA SER A 68 2.05 9.21 -20.30
C SER A 68 2.37 7.94 -21.09
N VAL A 69 1.43 7.53 -21.94
CA VAL A 69 1.72 6.52 -22.96
C VAL A 69 2.32 7.28 -24.14
N ASP A 70 3.59 7.03 -24.43
CA ASP A 70 4.22 7.47 -25.68
C ASP A 70 3.65 6.67 -26.88
#